data_AF-A0A7C1TMW2-F1
#
_entry.id   AF-A0A7C1TMW2-F1
#
_cell.length_a   1.000
_cell.length_b   1.000
_cell.length_c   1.000
_cell.angle_alpha   90.00
_cell.angle_beta   90.00
_cell.angle_gamma   90.00
#
_symmetry.space_group_name_H-M   'P 1'
#
loop_
_entity.id
_entity.type
_entity.pdbx_description
1 polymer ?
#
loop_
_entity_poly.entity_id
_entity_poly.type
_entity_poly.pdbx_seq_one_letter_code
_entity_poly.pdbx_strand_id
1 'polypeptide(L)' 'MIHDTTRPRVLVSRCLLGEAVRYDGTDRRCAALAGLADHCELLPVCPEAEAGLGVPRPP' A
#
# COMPACT_ATOMS: atom_id res chain seq x y z
N MET A 1 -10.55 -12.74 -17.67
CA MET A 1 -10.42 -12.17 -16.32
C MET A 1 -11.75 -11.55 -15.96
N ILE A 2 -12.47 -12.14 -15.01
CA ILE A 2 -13.79 -11.67 -14.59
C ILE A 2 -13.51 -10.66 -13.47
N HIS A 3 -13.64 -9.37 -13.77
CA HIS A 3 -13.61 -8.34 -12.74
C HIS A 3 -15.00 -8.34 -12.10
N ASP A 4 -15.09 -8.83 -10.87
CA ASP A 4 -16.26 -8.58 -10.04
C ASP A 4 -16.31 -7.08 -9.75
N THR A 5 -17.22 -6.37 -10.40
CA THR A 5 -17.38 -4.92 -10.25
C THR A 5 -18.09 -4.53 -8.96
N THR A 6 -18.62 -5.51 -8.20
CA THR A 6 -19.35 -5.25 -6.95
C THR A 6 -18.43 -4.96 -5.77
N ARG A 7 -17.16 -5.40 -5.84
CA ARG A 7 -16.11 -5.04 -4.88
C ARG A 7 -14.80 -4.79 -5.62
N PRO A 8 -14.48 -3.54 -5.98
CA PRO A 8 -13.27 -3.23 -6.74
C PRO A 8 -12.02 -3.60 -5.95
N ARG A 9 -10.94 -3.91 -6.68
CA ARG A 9 -9.62 -4.20 -6.11
C ARG A 9 -8.73 -2.98 -6.33
N VAL A 10 -8.13 -2.46 -5.27
CA VAL A 10 -7.38 -1.21 -5.28
C VAL A 10 -5.97 -1.46 -4.76
N LEU A 11 -4.97 -1.21 -5.61
CA LEU A 11 -3.57 -1.16 -5.17
C LEU A 11 -3.37 0.04 -4.23
N VAL A 12 -2.77 -0.20 -3.07
CA VAL A 12 -2.51 0.84 -2.07
C VAL A 12 -1.06 0.76 -1.60
N SER A 13 -0.40 1.91 -1.47
CA SER A 13 0.97 1.95 -0.99
C SER A 13 1.08 1.37 0.43
N ARG A 14 1.95 0.38 0.63
CA ARG A 14 2.20 -0.29 1.92
C ARG A 14 2.50 0.69 3.06
N CYS A 15 3.24 1.76 2.78
CA CYS A 15 3.53 2.79 3.78
C CYS A 15 2.26 3.47 4.31
N LEU A 16 1.20 3.59 3.51
CA LEU A 16 -0.08 4.15 3.96
C LEU A 16 -0.86 3.20 4.88
N LEU A 17 -0.55 1.90 4.84
CA LEU A 17 -1.10 0.89 5.74
C LEU A 17 -0.30 0.73 7.04
N GLY A 18 0.76 1.53 7.23
CA GLY A 18 1.59 1.49 8.44
C GLY A 18 2.80 0.58 8.33
N GLU A 19 3.16 0.11 7.13
CA GLU A 19 4.39 -0.66 6.96
C GLU A 19 5.60 0.26 6.79
N ALA A 20 6.68 -0.03 7.53
CA ALA A 20 7.91 0.75 7.55
C ALA A 20 8.77 0.52 6.28
N VAL A 21 8.24 0.90 5.12
CA VAL A 21 8.87 0.68 3.80
C VAL A 21 9.31 1.98 3.10
N ARG A 22 9.11 3.14 3.73
CA ARG A 22 9.60 4.43 3.18
C ARG A 22 11.13 4.44 3.12
N TYR A 23 11.67 5.34 2.31
CA TYR A 23 13.12 5.48 2.14
C TYR A 23 13.86 5.74 3.46
N ASP A 24 13.21 6.42 4.41
CA ASP A 24 13.73 6.75 5.74
C ASP A 24 13.49 5.65 6.79
N GLY A 25 12.99 4.48 6.39
CA GLY A 25 12.69 3.37 7.31
C GLY A 25 11.45 3.58 8.18
N THR A 26 10.59 4.54 7.83
CA THR A 26 9.32 4.81 8.53
C THR A 26 8.10 4.41 7.69
N ASP A 27 6.90 4.56 8.26
CA ASP A 27 5.64 4.46 7.55
C ASP A 27 4.99 5.85 7.32
N ARG A 28 3.81 5.86 6.71
CA ARG A 28 2.95 7.05 6.61
C ARG A 28 1.49 6.64 6.74
N ARG A 29 1.14 5.97 7.84
CA ARG A 29 -0.20 5.45 8.07
C ARG A 29 -1.28 6.50 7.79
N CYS A 30 -2.24 6.14 6.94
CA CYS A 30 -3.37 6.99 6.57
C CYS A 30 -4.67 6.43 7.18
N ALA A 31 -5.20 7.13 8.20
CA ALA A 31 -6.41 6.69 8.89
C ALA A 31 -7.65 6.61 7.98
N ALA A 32 -7.71 7.43 6.92
CA ALA A 32 -8.83 7.43 5.97
C ALA A 32 -8.95 6.11 5.17
N LEU A 33 -7.87 5.31 5.07
CA LEU A 33 -7.92 4.01 4.39
C LEU A 33 -8.73 2.96 5.16
N ALA A 34 -8.93 3.13 6.47
CA ALA A 34 -9.71 2.19 7.26
C ALA A 34 -11.16 2.08 6.75
N GLY A 35 -11.80 3.22 6.42
CA GLY A 35 -13.15 3.21 5.86
C GLY A 35 -13.22 2.77 4.40
N LEU A 36 -12.10 2.84 3.66
CA LEU A 36 -12.07 2.40 2.26
C LEU A 36 -12.11 0.86 2.15
N ALA A 37 -11.57 0.14 3.13
CA ALA A 37 -11.57 -1.32 3.19
C ALA A 37 -12.98 -1.94 3.26
N ASP A 38 -13.97 -1.18 3.73
CA ASP A 38 -15.38 -1.60 3.76
C ASP A 38 -16.01 -1.62 2.35
N HIS A 39 -15.45 -0.86 1.41
CA HIS A 39 -15.99 -0.67 0.06
C HIS A 39 -15.19 -1.35 -1.05
N CYS A 40 -13.95 -1.74 -0.79
CA CYS A 40 -13.07 -2.37 -1.78
C CYS A 40 -12.13 -3.40 -1.15
N GLU A 41 -11.45 -4.18 -1.98
CA GLU A 41 -10.30 -4.99 -1.56
C GLU A 41 -9.03 -4.15 -1.70
N LEU A 42 -8.35 -3.89 -0.58
CA LEU A 42 -7.07 -3.18 -0.56
C LEU A 42 -5.91 -4.16 -0.76
N LEU A 43 -5.14 -3.93 -1.82
CA LEU A 43 -3.97 -4.73 -2.19
C LEU A 43 -2.68 -3.95 -1.88
N PRO A 44 -1.95 -4.30 -0.80
CA PRO A 44 -0.71 -3.62 -0.43
C PRO A 44 0.37 -3.78 -1.51
N VAL A 45 1.00 -2.67 -1.91
CA VAL A 45 2.15 -2.65 -2.83
C VAL A 45 3.23 -1.66 -2.38
N CYS A 46 4.51 -2.01 -2.55
CA CYS A 46 5.61 -1.05 -2.48
C CYS A 46 6.54 -1.27 -3.68
N PRO A 47 6.40 -0.48 -4.75
CA PRO A 47 7.17 -0.70 -5.98
C PRO A 47 8.68 -0.68 -5.75
N GLU A 48 9.17 0.18 -4.86
CA GLU A 48 10.59 0.32 -4.55
C GLU A 48 11.14 -0.91 -3.80
N ALA A 49 10.40 -1.43 -2.82
CA ALA A 49 10.81 -2.63 -2.08
C ALA A 49 10.71 -3.89 -2.95
N GLU A 50 9.66 -4.00 -3.78
CA GLU A 50 9.48 -5.11 -4.73
C GLU A 50 10.53 -5.10 -5.85
N ALA A 51 11.02 -3.92 -6.23
CA ALA A 51 12.16 -3.75 -7.13
C ALA A 51 13.53 -3.97 -6.46
N GLY A 52 13.57 -4.22 -5.14
CA GLY A 52 14.80 -4.56 -4.42
C GLY A 52 15.67 -3.39 -3.96
N LEU A 53 15.14 -2.15 -3.92
CA LEU A 53 15.92 -0.95 -3.53
C LEU A 53 16.31 -0.92 -2.04
N GLY A 54 15.76 -1.81 -1.22
CA GLY A 54 16.04 -1.86 0.22
C GLY A 54 15.31 -0.79 1.05
N VAL A 55 15.43 -0.93 2.36
CA VAL A 55 14.91 0.00 3.37
C VAL A 55 15.93 0.04 4.53
N PRO A 56 16.52 1.19 4.90
CA PRO A 56 16.38 2.51 4.26
C PRO A 56 17.11 2.59 2.91
N ARG A 57 16.87 3.68 2.17
CA ARG A 57 17.50 3.99 0.87
C ARG A 57 17.60 5.52 0.67
N PRO A 58 18.46 6.02 -0.24
CA PRO A 58 18.52 7.44 -0.55
C PRO A 58 17.17 8.01 -1.03
N PRO A 59 16.85 9.29 -0.75
CA PRO A 59 15.65 9.96 -1.26
C PRO A 59 15.60 10.06 -2.78
#